data_AF-D4IMI5-F1
#
_entry.id   AF-D4IMI5-F1
#
_cell.length_a   1.000
_cell.length_b   1.000
_cell.length_c   1.000
_cell.angle_alpha   90.00
_cell.angle_beta   90.00
_cell.angle_gamma   90.00
#
_symmetry.space_group_name_H-M   'P 1'
#
loop_
_entity.id
_entity.type
_entity.pdbx_description
1 polymer ?
#
loop_
_entity_poly.entity_id
_entity_poly.type
_entity_poly.pdbx_seq_one_letter_code
_entity_poly.pdbx_strand_id
1 'polypeptide(L)'
;MKRYALLLYILFLAAAVRAATPRPQPLYIVNGKETSEIRSIPPEDIENVEMLPADEETIARYGQRAAHGVMLITLRYDRPASFPADSAFGSYIARQVRWDESEPTARVVLRYKITPDGETVVQQELESTDNRLKRRVLKAVAEAPRWHPAQKNGAPVESEGVLSIQLPEGRRMPRQAELVIR
;
A
#
# COMPACT_ATOMS: atom_id res chain seq x y z
N MET A 1 75.75 0.24 21.12
CA MET A 1 75.96 1.01 19.87
C MET A 1 75.48 0.12 18.73
N LYS A 2 74.59 0.49 17.82
CA LYS A 2 73.92 1.74 17.45
C LYS A 2 72.78 1.30 16.51
N ARG A 3 71.57 1.86 16.69
CA ARG A 3 70.60 2.24 15.65
C ARG A 3 70.10 1.03 14.82
N TYR A 4 68.88 0.54 14.93
CA TYR A 4 67.67 1.18 14.39
C TYR A 4 66.44 0.69 15.17
N ALA A 5 66.23 1.28 16.35
CA ALA A 5 64.92 1.35 16.98
C ALA A 5 64.10 2.44 16.26
N LEU A 6 63.63 2.19 15.04
CA LEU A 6 62.58 3.00 14.38
C LEU A 6 62.17 2.33 13.06
N LEU A 7 61.29 1.33 13.10
CA LEU A 7 60.44 0.88 11.97
C LEU A 7 59.50 -0.24 12.47
N LEU A 8 59.05 -0.13 13.72
CA LEU A 8 58.15 -1.08 14.40
C LEU A 8 56.84 -0.40 14.79
N TYR A 9 56.43 0.59 14.02
CA TYR A 9 55.15 1.27 14.14
C TYR A 9 54.73 1.63 12.73
N ILE A 10 53.44 1.45 12.42
CA ILE A 10 52.88 1.46 11.07
C ILE A 10 53.00 0.12 10.34
N LEU A 11 52.58 -0.96 11.00
CA LEU A 11 51.70 -1.91 10.30
C LEU A 11 50.36 -1.17 10.18
N PHE A 12 50.21 -0.36 9.13
CA PHE A 12 48.93 0.29 8.84
C PHE A 12 47.90 -0.82 8.73
N LEU A 13 47.00 -0.83 9.71
CA LEU A 13 45.79 -1.61 9.75
C LEU A 13 45.00 -1.26 8.47
N ALA A 14 45.25 -1.98 7.38
CA ALA A 14 44.37 -1.97 6.22
C ALA A 14 43.14 -2.77 6.61
N ALA A 15 42.33 -2.20 7.51
CA ALA A 15 40.96 -2.59 7.69
C ALA A 15 40.27 -2.29 6.37
N ALA A 16 40.15 -3.33 5.54
CA ALA A 16 39.31 -3.32 4.37
C ALA A 16 37.87 -3.09 4.85
N VAL A 17 37.46 -1.83 4.92
CA VAL A 17 36.04 -1.49 4.88
C VAL A 17 35.60 -1.96 3.50
N ARG A 18 35.08 -3.18 3.41
CA ARG A 18 34.25 -3.58 2.28
C ARG A 18 33.04 -2.65 2.31
N ALA A 19 33.13 -1.51 1.64
CA ALA A 19 31.95 -0.80 1.21
C ALA A 19 31.13 -1.83 0.42
N ALA A 20 29.96 -2.21 0.94
CA ALA A 20 29.05 -3.05 0.20
C ALA A 20 28.73 -2.31 -1.10
N THR A 21 29.25 -2.79 -2.23
CA THR A 21 28.87 -2.26 -3.54
C THR A 21 27.35 -2.35 -3.62
N PRO A 22 26.64 -1.24 -3.86
CA PRO A 22 25.20 -1.26 -4.03
C PRO A 22 24.86 -2.36 -5.04
N ARG A 23 23.91 -3.24 -4.70
CA ARG A 23 23.47 -4.25 -5.66
C ARG A 23 23.00 -3.52 -6.93
N PRO A 24 23.41 -3.98 -8.13
CA PRO A 24 22.93 -3.38 -9.37
C PRO A 24 21.40 -3.42 -9.37
N GLN A 25 20.77 -2.25 -9.51
CA GLN A 25 19.32 -2.10 -9.57
C GLN A 25 18.90 -1.84 -11.03
N PRO A 26 17.74 -2.37 -11.45
CA PRO A 26 17.20 -2.05 -12.76
C PRO A 26 16.80 -0.57 -12.82
N LEU A 27 16.64 -0.08 -14.04
CA LEU A 27 15.99 1.20 -14.30
C LEU A 27 14.48 1.08 -14.00
N TYR A 28 13.92 1.97 -13.18
CA TYR A 28 12.48 1.98 -12.90
C TYR A 28 11.74 2.95 -13.80
N ILE A 29 10.64 2.47 -14.39
CA ILE A 29 9.72 3.29 -15.19
C ILE A 29 8.31 3.06 -14.67
N VAL A 30 7.67 4.12 -14.18
CA VAL A 30 6.30 4.10 -13.64
C VAL A 30 5.40 4.93 -14.55
N ASN A 31 4.36 4.34 -15.13
CA ASN A 31 3.49 4.99 -16.13
C ASN A 31 4.28 5.70 -17.24
N GLY A 32 5.33 5.05 -17.75
CA GLY A 32 6.20 5.58 -18.80
C GLY A 32 7.19 6.67 -18.34
N LYS A 33 7.20 7.04 -17.06
CA LYS A 33 8.14 8.02 -16.49
C LYS A 33 9.21 7.33 -15.67
N GLU A 34 10.45 7.67 -15.95
CA GLU A 34 11.57 7.21 -15.15
C GLU A 34 11.50 7.72 -13.70
N THR A 35 11.77 6.84 -12.73
CA THR A 35 11.84 7.18 -11.30
C THR A 35 13.07 6.56 -10.64
N SER A 36 13.52 7.16 -9.55
CA SER A 36 14.61 6.62 -8.73
C SER A 36 14.14 5.66 -7.63
N GLU A 37 12.86 5.74 -7.23
CA GLU A 37 12.31 4.92 -6.15
C GLU A 37 10.86 4.51 -6.45
N ILE A 38 10.53 3.29 -6.02
CA ILE A 38 9.21 2.66 -6.21
C ILE A 38 8.62 2.13 -4.88
N ARG A 39 9.36 2.25 -3.77
CA ARG A 39 8.99 1.66 -2.46
C ARG A 39 7.72 2.26 -1.87
N SER A 40 7.41 3.49 -2.22
CA SER A 40 6.23 4.22 -1.77
C SER A 40 4.97 3.88 -2.56
N ILE A 41 5.07 3.08 -3.63
CA ILE A 41 3.91 2.71 -4.46
C ILE A 41 3.10 1.64 -3.70
N PRO A 42 1.83 1.91 -3.37
CA PRO A 42 0.97 0.91 -2.76
C PRO A 42 0.74 -0.26 -3.72
N PRO A 43 0.90 -1.53 -3.29
CA PRO A 43 0.68 -2.69 -4.16
C PRO A 43 -0.71 -2.74 -4.81
N GLU A 44 -1.73 -2.24 -4.12
CA GLU A 44 -3.11 -2.14 -4.62
C GLU A 44 -3.26 -1.20 -5.82
N ASP A 45 -2.39 -0.21 -5.95
CA ASP A 45 -2.38 0.75 -7.05
C ASP A 45 -1.64 0.19 -8.29
N ILE A 46 -0.94 -0.94 -8.16
CA ILE A 46 -0.20 -1.56 -9.26
C ILE A 46 -1.17 -2.38 -10.13
N GLU A 47 -1.17 -2.09 -11.43
CA GLU A 47 -1.87 -2.85 -12.46
C GLU A 47 -0.98 -3.97 -13.00
N ASN A 48 0.27 -3.65 -13.35
CA ASN A 48 1.21 -4.60 -13.91
C ASN A 48 2.66 -4.26 -13.51
N VAL A 49 3.48 -5.30 -13.34
CA VAL A 49 4.95 -5.17 -13.21
C VAL A 49 5.59 -6.09 -14.23
N GLU A 50 6.45 -5.53 -15.07
CA GLU A 50 7.20 -6.26 -16.07
C GLU A 50 8.69 -5.98 -15.91
N MET A 51 9.51 -7.03 -15.98
CA MET A 51 10.97 -6.92 -15.96
C MET A 51 11.50 -7.21 -17.35
N LEU A 52 12.14 -6.21 -17.96
CA LEU A 52 12.90 -6.36 -19.20
C LEU A 52 14.35 -6.74 -18.87
N PRO A 53 14.93 -7.71 -19.58
CA PRO A 53 16.32 -8.12 -19.38
C PRO A 53 17.30 -7.03 -19.83
N ALA A 54 18.55 -7.13 -19.37
CA ALA A 54 19.64 -6.24 -19.80
C ALA A 54 20.20 -6.69 -21.18
N ASP A 55 19.39 -6.65 -22.22
CA ASP A 55 19.77 -7.04 -23.58
C ASP A 55 19.95 -5.84 -24.52
N GLU A 56 20.44 -6.11 -25.73
CA GLU A 56 20.72 -5.08 -26.73
C GLU A 56 19.47 -4.28 -27.11
N GLU A 57 18.31 -4.91 -27.22
CA GLU A 57 17.05 -4.23 -27.53
C GLU A 57 16.65 -3.26 -26.40
N THR A 58 16.71 -3.72 -25.16
CA THR A 58 16.35 -2.92 -23.99
C THR A 58 17.31 -1.75 -23.81
N ILE A 59 18.61 -1.97 -24.00
CA ILE A 59 19.64 -0.92 -23.97
C ILE A 59 19.47 0.06 -25.15
N ALA A 60 19.11 -0.42 -26.34
CA ALA A 60 18.84 0.46 -27.48
C ALA A 60 17.63 1.36 -27.22
N ARG A 61 16.59 0.85 -26.52
CA ARG A 61 15.37 1.60 -26.20
C ARG A 61 15.55 2.58 -25.04
N TYR A 62 16.23 2.19 -23.96
CA TYR A 62 16.30 2.95 -22.71
C TYR A 62 17.70 3.48 -22.37
N GLY A 63 18.69 3.22 -23.24
CA GLY A 63 20.06 3.66 -23.07
C GLY A 63 20.86 2.84 -22.06
N GLN A 64 22.10 3.28 -21.81
CA GLN A 64 23.06 2.56 -20.96
C GLN A 64 22.63 2.39 -19.50
N ARG A 65 21.63 3.15 -19.04
CA ARG A 65 21.06 3.00 -17.69
C ARG A 65 20.28 1.70 -17.52
N ALA A 66 19.86 1.08 -18.62
CA ALA A 66 19.24 -0.25 -18.66
C ALA A 66 20.27 -1.40 -18.64
N ALA A 67 21.56 -1.14 -18.38
CA ALA A 67 22.59 -2.19 -18.26
C ALA A 67 22.32 -3.22 -17.15
N HIS A 68 21.33 -2.97 -16.30
CA HIS A 68 20.86 -3.88 -15.26
C HIS A 68 19.39 -4.28 -15.44
N GLY A 69 18.85 -4.10 -16.64
CA GLY A 69 17.45 -4.34 -16.99
C GLY A 69 16.58 -3.12 -16.67
N VAL A 70 15.28 -3.27 -16.97
CA VAL A 70 14.27 -2.23 -16.75
C VAL A 70 13.07 -2.86 -16.08
N MET A 71 12.62 -2.28 -14.97
CA MET A 71 11.36 -2.65 -14.33
C MET A 71 10.29 -1.63 -14.74
N LEU A 72 9.36 -2.07 -15.58
CA LEU A 72 8.18 -1.32 -16.00
C LEU A 72 7.06 -1.56 -15.00
N ILE A 73 6.51 -0.50 -14.44
CA ILE A 73 5.40 -0.51 -13.50
C ILE A 73 4.27 0.29 -14.11
N THR A 74 3.15 -0.37 -14.33
CA THR A 74 1.90 0.28 -14.74
C THR A 74 1.00 0.39 -13.52
N LEU A 75 0.57 1.61 -13.22
CA LEU A 75 -0.38 1.87 -12.14
C LEU A 75 -1.81 1.88 -12.69
N ARG A 76 -2.75 1.48 -11.84
CA ARG A 76 -4.19 1.53 -12.14
C ARG A 76 -4.66 2.95 -12.39
N TYR A 77 -4.10 3.91 -11.65
CA TYR A 77 -4.49 5.31 -11.65
C TYR A 77 -3.27 6.23 -11.74
N ASP A 78 -3.42 7.37 -12.40
CA ASP A 78 -2.42 8.46 -12.36
C ASP A 78 -2.57 9.27 -11.07
N ARG A 79 -3.79 9.35 -10.53
CA ARG A 79 -4.10 9.88 -9.21
C ARG A 79 -5.09 8.94 -8.53
N PRO A 80 -4.77 8.36 -7.37
CA PRO A 80 -5.71 7.51 -6.64
C PRO A 80 -6.89 8.34 -6.12
N ALA A 81 -8.00 7.67 -5.83
CA ALA A 81 -9.15 8.30 -5.20
C ALA A 81 -8.78 8.85 -3.82
N SER A 82 -9.36 9.99 -3.44
CA SER A 82 -9.10 10.60 -2.13
C SER A 82 -10.39 10.92 -1.39
N PHE A 83 -10.45 10.49 -0.13
CA PHE A 83 -11.59 10.71 0.74
C PHE A 83 -11.50 12.11 1.38
N PRO A 84 -12.55 12.96 1.35
CA PRO A 84 -12.47 14.35 1.77
C PRO A 84 -12.67 14.52 3.29
N ALA A 85 -11.96 13.74 4.10
CA ALA A 85 -11.99 13.85 5.56
C ALA A 85 -10.58 13.94 6.14
N ASP A 86 -10.49 14.35 7.40
CA ASP A 86 -9.26 14.42 8.19
C ASP A 86 -8.74 13.05 8.65
N SER A 87 -9.39 11.96 8.23
CA SER A 87 -9.03 10.59 8.59
C SER A 87 -9.25 9.62 7.44
N ALA A 88 -8.59 8.46 7.50
CA ALA A 88 -8.87 7.35 6.61
C ALA A 88 -10.36 6.96 6.64
N PHE A 89 -10.87 6.46 5.50
CA PHE A 89 -12.28 6.11 5.34
C PHE A 89 -12.78 5.14 6.41
N GLY A 90 -12.00 4.11 6.75
CA GLY A 90 -12.33 3.16 7.81
C GLY A 90 -12.54 3.82 9.17
N SER A 91 -11.61 4.67 9.59
CA SER A 91 -11.72 5.42 10.84
C SER A 91 -12.89 6.40 10.83
N TYR A 92 -13.17 7.03 9.69
CA TYR A 92 -14.35 7.89 9.55
C TYR A 92 -15.63 7.09 9.80
N ILE A 93 -15.80 5.95 9.10
CA ILE A 93 -16.98 5.10 9.24
C ILE A 93 -17.13 4.56 10.66
N ALA A 94 -16.03 4.09 11.27
CA ALA A 94 -16.03 3.61 12.65
C ALA A 94 -16.58 4.66 13.64
N ARG A 95 -16.18 5.94 13.50
CA ARG A 95 -16.69 7.04 14.34
C ARG A 95 -18.19 7.32 14.18
N GLN A 96 -18.75 7.06 13.00
CA GLN A 96 -20.19 7.25 12.76
C GLN A 96 -21.04 6.09 13.30
N VAL A 97 -20.43 4.94 13.57
CA VAL A 97 -21.13 3.75 14.07
C VAL A 97 -21.15 3.77 15.59
N ARG A 98 -22.34 3.96 16.16
CA ARG A 98 -22.54 3.69 17.60
C ARG A 98 -22.38 2.19 17.85
N TRP A 99 -21.47 1.82 18.72
CA TRP A 99 -21.26 0.45 19.20
C TRP A 99 -20.76 0.56 20.63
N ASP A 100 -21.55 0.09 21.59
CA ASP A 100 -21.21 0.27 23.01
C ASP A 100 -19.98 -0.58 23.38
N GLU A 101 -19.17 -0.13 24.33
CA GLU A 101 -18.03 -0.91 24.83
C GLU A 101 -18.45 -2.22 25.52
N SER A 102 -19.70 -2.33 25.97
CA SER A 102 -20.30 -3.55 26.48
C SER A 102 -20.75 -4.51 25.36
N GLU A 103 -20.90 -4.04 24.12
CA GLU A 103 -21.24 -4.91 22.99
C GLU A 103 -20.05 -5.84 22.66
N PRO A 104 -20.32 -7.09 22.24
CA PRO A 104 -19.26 -8.02 21.87
C PRO A 104 -18.46 -7.47 20.68
N THR A 105 -17.15 -7.79 20.63
CA THR A 105 -16.32 -7.45 19.49
C THR A 105 -16.90 -8.09 18.23
N ALA A 106 -17.20 -7.26 17.24
CA ALA A 106 -17.74 -7.68 15.96
C ALA A 106 -16.93 -7.06 14.82
N ARG A 107 -16.93 -7.76 13.68
CA ARG A 107 -16.21 -7.38 12.47
C ARG A 107 -17.12 -7.39 11.27
N VAL A 108 -16.93 -6.41 10.40
CA VAL A 108 -17.53 -6.32 9.08
C VAL A 108 -16.43 -5.97 8.08
N VAL A 109 -16.34 -6.75 7.00
CA VAL A 109 -15.41 -6.51 5.89
C VAL A 109 -16.21 -6.45 4.60
N LEU A 110 -16.09 -5.34 3.88
CA LEU A 110 -16.83 -5.06 2.65
C LEU A 110 -15.86 -4.71 1.52
N ARG A 111 -16.15 -5.18 0.32
CA ARG A 111 -15.60 -4.60 -0.92
C ARG A 111 -16.53 -3.49 -1.38
N TYR A 112 -15.97 -2.33 -1.66
CA TYR A 112 -16.70 -1.20 -2.22
C TYR A 112 -16.02 -0.70 -3.48
N LYS A 113 -16.79 0.00 -4.30
CA LYS A 113 -16.31 0.81 -5.42
C LYS A 113 -16.60 2.28 -5.18
N ILE A 114 -15.75 3.11 -5.74
CA ILE A 114 -15.93 4.56 -5.85
C ILE A 114 -16.26 4.82 -7.31
N THR A 115 -17.42 5.40 -7.58
CA THR A 115 -17.85 5.72 -8.95
C THR A 115 -17.07 6.93 -9.49
N PRO A 116 -17.08 7.18 -10.81
CA PRO A 116 -16.53 8.42 -11.39
C PRO A 116 -17.15 9.72 -10.83
N ASP A 117 -18.34 9.65 -10.23
CA ASP A 117 -19.00 10.76 -9.56
C ASP A 117 -18.65 10.88 -8.05
N GLY A 118 -17.78 10.00 -7.56
CA GLY A 118 -17.31 9.98 -6.17
C GLY A 118 -18.20 9.22 -5.19
N GLU A 119 -19.25 8.54 -5.65
CA GLU A 119 -20.14 7.80 -4.75
C GLU A 119 -19.52 6.47 -4.31
N THR A 120 -19.69 6.12 -3.04
CA THR A 120 -19.28 4.81 -2.53
C THR A 120 -20.42 3.81 -2.68
N VAL A 121 -20.20 2.74 -3.44
CA VAL A 121 -21.16 1.65 -3.64
C VAL A 121 -20.55 0.37 -3.10
N VAL A 122 -21.23 -0.27 -2.14
CA VAL A 122 -20.81 -1.58 -1.63
C VAL A 122 -21.09 -2.63 -2.71
N GLN A 123 -20.04 -3.31 -3.17
CA GLN A 123 -20.16 -4.37 -4.18
C GLN A 123 -20.37 -5.74 -3.54
N GLN A 124 -19.68 -6.02 -2.44
CA GLN A 124 -19.67 -7.36 -1.85
C GLN A 124 -19.45 -7.32 -0.34
N GLU A 125 -20.21 -8.14 0.38
CA GLU A 125 -19.92 -8.50 1.77
C GLU A 125 -18.88 -9.63 1.78
N LEU A 126 -17.70 -9.36 2.33
CA LEU A 126 -16.62 -10.35 2.45
C LEU A 126 -16.69 -11.08 3.79
N GLU A 127 -17.04 -10.37 4.86
CA GLU A 127 -17.20 -10.93 6.21
C GLU A 127 -18.21 -10.09 7.02
N SER A 128 -19.02 -10.75 7.84
CA SER A 128 -19.87 -10.09 8.84
C SER A 128 -20.09 -11.02 10.02
N THR A 129 -19.64 -10.63 11.21
CA THR A 129 -19.86 -11.42 12.44
C THR A 129 -21.07 -10.97 13.24
N ASP A 130 -21.64 -9.80 12.94
CA ASP A 130 -22.86 -9.28 13.57
C ASP A 130 -23.68 -8.42 12.59
N ASN A 131 -24.95 -8.80 12.39
CA ASN A 131 -25.86 -8.12 11.47
C ASN A 131 -26.28 -6.71 11.91
N ARG A 132 -26.21 -6.39 13.21
CA ARG A 132 -26.47 -5.04 13.75
C ARG A 132 -25.30 -4.14 13.39
N LEU A 133 -24.06 -4.60 13.58
CA LEU A 133 -22.87 -3.85 13.17
C LEU A 133 -22.91 -3.60 11.66
N LYS A 134 -23.15 -4.64 10.86
CA LYS A 134 -23.26 -4.52 9.40
C LYS A 134 -24.27 -3.46 8.98
N ARG A 135 -25.50 -3.48 9.50
CA ARG A 135 -26.52 -2.48 9.16
C ARG A 135 -26.07 -1.05 9.49
N ARG A 136 -25.41 -0.85 10.63
CA ARG A 136 -24.88 0.47 11.03
C ARG A 136 -23.74 0.92 10.11
N VAL A 137 -22.82 0.01 9.76
CA VAL A 137 -21.72 0.28 8.81
C VAL A 137 -22.25 0.63 7.42
N LEU A 138 -23.19 -0.16 6.87
CA LEU A 138 -23.79 0.11 5.56
C LEU A 138 -24.49 1.47 5.52
N LYS A 139 -25.20 1.83 6.60
CA LYS A 139 -25.81 3.15 6.74
C LYS A 139 -24.75 4.26 6.73
N ALA A 140 -23.71 4.13 7.56
CA ALA A 140 -22.63 5.12 7.62
C ALA A 140 -21.88 5.28 6.28
N VAL A 141 -21.72 4.20 5.52
CA VAL A 141 -21.12 4.23 4.16
C VAL A 141 -22.03 4.98 3.19
N ALA A 142 -23.34 4.71 3.21
CA ALA A 142 -24.31 5.39 2.34
C ALA A 142 -24.45 6.89 2.64
N GLU A 143 -24.21 7.29 3.88
CA GLU A 143 -24.26 8.69 4.34
C GLU A 143 -22.90 9.40 4.27
N ALA A 144 -21.84 8.71 3.84
CA ALA A 144 -20.49 9.29 3.78
C ALA A 144 -20.37 10.36 2.67
N PRO A 145 -19.47 11.34 2.83
CA PRO A 145 -19.14 12.29 1.78
C PRO A 145 -18.69 11.59 0.50
N ARG A 146 -18.99 12.20 -0.64
CA ARG A 146 -18.46 11.75 -1.93
C ARG A 146 -16.95 11.89 -1.97
N TRP A 147 -16.27 10.89 -2.49
CA TRP A 147 -14.84 10.90 -2.73
C TRP A 147 -14.48 11.81 -3.89
N HIS A 148 -13.24 12.28 -3.91
CA HIS A 148 -12.63 12.67 -5.17
C HIS A 148 -12.25 11.36 -5.89
N PRO A 149 -12.83 11.08 -7.07
CA PRO A 149 -12.60 9.83 -7.77
C PRO A 149 -11.15 9.68 -8.22
N ALA A 150 -10.72 8.44 -8.44
CA ALA A 150 -9.43 8.18 -9.06
C ALA A 150 -9.42 8.74 -10.50
N GLN A 151 -8.24 9.12 -11.00
CA GLN A 151 -8.06 9.63 -12.35
C GLN A 151 -7.12 8.74 -13.16
N LYS A 152 -7.49 8.49 -14.41
CA LYS A 152 -6.62 7.86 -15.42
C LYS A 152 -6.73 8.64 -16.71
N ASN A 153 -5.59 9.04 -17.29
CA ASN A 153 -5.52 9.87 -18.50
C ASN A 153 -6.36 11.16 -18.42
N GLY A 154 -6.44 11.76 -17.23
CA GLY A 154 -7.19 13.00 -16.99
C GLY A 154 -8.71 12.84 -16.82
N ALA A 155 -9.25 11.63 -16.96
CA ALA A 155 -10.67 11.34 -16.74
C ALA A 155 -10.90 10.66 -15.38
N PRO A 156 -12.02 10.94 -14.68
CA PRO A 156 -12.41 10.19 -13.50
C PRO A 156 -12.77 8.74 -13.88
N VAL A 157 -12.28 7.79 -13.11
CA VAL A 157 -12.50 6.36 -13.34
C VAL A 157 -13.00 5.68 -12.06
N GLU A 158 -13.68 4.56 -12.23
CA GLU A 158 -14.07 3.70 -11.12
C GLU A 158 -12.83 3.13 -10.43
N SER A 159 -12.86 3.07 -9.10
CA SER A 159 -11.81 2.44 -8.29
C SER A 159 -12.41 1.57 -7.19
N GLU A 160 -11.71 0.51 -6.80
CA GLU A 160 -12.16 -0.39 -5.72
C GLU A 160 -11.36 -0.22 -4.44
N GLY A 161 -11.97 -0.57 -3.32
CA GLY A 161 -11.33 -0.64 -2.01
C GLY A 161 -11.95 -1.70 -1.11
N VAL A 162 -11.24 -2.01 -0.03
CA VAL A 162 -11.73 -2.90 1.03
C VAL A 162 -11.88 -2.10 2.32
N LEU A 163 -13.08 -2.14 2.90
CA LEU A 163 -13.39 -1.54 4.19
C LEU A 163 -13.42 -2.65 5.25
N SER A 164 -12.53 -2.58 6.24
CA SER A 164 -12.54 -3.48 7.40
C SER A 164 -12.83 -2.68 8.65
N ILE A 165 -13.98 -2.93 9.27
CA ILE A 165 -14.41 -2.30 10.52
C ILE A 165 -14.48 -3.39 11.58
N GLN A 166 -13.77 -3.18 12.69
CA GLN A 166 -13.90 -4.01 13.87
C GLN A 166 -14.20 -3.11 15.07
N LEU A 167 -15.33 -3.34 15.73
CA LEU A 167 -15.75 -2.57 16.90
C LEU A 167 -16.04 -3.51 18.08
N PRO A 168 -15.62 -3.15 19.31
CA PRO A 168 -14.73 -2.02 19.62
C PRO A 168 -13.33 -2.18 19.01
N GLU A 169 -12.68 -1.05 18.68
CA GLU A 169 -11.33 -1.07 18.08
C GLU A 169 -10.30 -1.68 19.04
N GLY A 170 -9.29 -2.37 18.50
CA GLY A 170 -8.17 -2.95 19.27
C GLY A 170 -8.53 -4.17 20.13
N ARG A 171 -9.82 -4.50 20.33
CA ARG A 171 -10.23 -5.70 21.06
C ARG A 171 -10.04 -6.94 20.21
N ARG A 172 -9.76 -8.08 20.85
CA ARG A 172 -9.66 -9.36 20.14
C ARG A 172 -11.04 -9.83 19.71
N MET A 173 -11.13 -10.45 18.53
CA MET A 173 -12.34 -11.19 18.14
C MET A 173 -12.58 -12.39 19.07
N PRO A 174 -13.83 -12.60 19.53
CA PRO A 174 -14.19 -13.78 20.30
C PRO A 174 -13.93 -15.05 19.50
N ARG A 175 -13.57 -16.14 20.17
CA ARG A 175 -13.40 -17.45 19.51
C ARG A 175 -14.77 -18.00 19.17
N GLN A 176 -14.92 -18.64 18.01
CA GLN A 176 -16.22 -19.19 17.53
C GLN A 176 -16.94 -20.09 18.55
N ALA A 177 -16.23 -20.75 19.47
CA ALA A 177 -16.81 -21.61 20.50
C ALA A 177 -17.56 -20.87 21.63
N GLU A 178 -17.43 -19.54 21.74
CA GLU A 178 -18.10 -18.71 22.75
C GLU A 178 -19.36 -18.01 22.20
N LEU A 179 -19.67 -18.16 20.90
CA LEU A 179 -20.89 -17.65 20.27
C LEU A 179 -22.10 -18.58 20.45
N VAL A 180 -21.94 -19.67 21.21
CA VAL A 180 -23.06 -20.48 21.68
C VAL A 180 -23.53 -19.91 23.02
N ILE A 181 -24.53 -19.05 22.99
CA ILE A 181 -25.31 -18.74 24.20
C ILE A 181 -26.78 -19.10 23.93
N ARG A 182 -27.30 -19.87 24.89
CA ARG A 182 -28.70 -20.29 25.10
C ARG A 182 -29.75 -19.23 24.81
#